data_AF-X1F5P7-F1
#
_entry.id   AF-X1F5P7-F1
#
_cell.length_a   1.000
_cell.length_b   1.000
_cell.length_c   1.000
_cell.angle_alpha   90.00
_cell.angle_beta   90.00
_cell.angle_gamma   90.00
#
_symmetry.space_group_name_H-M   'P 1'
#
loop_
_entity.id
_entity.type
_entity.pdbx_description
1 polymer ?
#
loop_
_entity_poly.entity_id
_entity_poly.type
_entity_poly.pdbx_seq_one_letter_code
_entity_poly.pdbx_strand_id
1 'polypeptide(L)'
;ILGQITARRIKYRMTNEWSIRDEILNTTHQWPLIFSFCLVGILIGWGISIFWPTSYRVSKEIYVGINPYQALTDRSVSEHASVQFNNPDDYKNWQMANLNVLIQTDWMIDETLSSLQNQDDYWKGASREDLARMLKVNWRNAGKWRLVAESDDPSRAAQVLAVWHDTVIKNVQNAVGEAQNTLVLDTQLQSFSSDQTRAISRLAELIQLRETVATHLKTASTRHADYQLSQDEHWELWYTIAQADLDQVWEPLLDAFPIDGSPGSSYIDWLNQTTIILDQ
;
A
#
# COMPACT_ATOMS: atom_id res chain seq x y z
N ILE A 1 81.39 47.04 75.27
CA ILE A 1 80.73 45.74 75.00
C ILE A 1 79.23 46.00 75.07
N LEU A 2 78.59 46.26 73.93
CA LEU A 2 77.16 46.59 73.82
C LEU A 2 76.56 45.68 72.73
N GLY A 3 75.75 44.73 73.16
CA GLY A 3 75.11 43.74 72.30
C GLY A 3 73.87 44.31 71.61
N GLN A 4 73.78 44.15 70.30
CA GLN A 4 72.58 44.42 69.51
C GLN A 4 71.57 43.28 69.67
N ILE A 5 70.35 43.61 70.05
CA ILE A 5 69.20 42.69 70.07
C ILE A 5 68.48 42.83 68.73
N THR A 6 68.57 41.80 67.89
CA THR A 6 67.83 41.67 66.62
C THR A 6 66.47 41.03 66.87
N ALA A 7 65.39 41.81 66.72
CA ALA A 7 64.03 41.29 66.78
C ALA A 7 63.63 40.64 65.44
N ARG A 8 63.43 39.32 65.46
CA ARG A 8 62.97 38.50 64.32
C ARG A 8 61.43 38.59 64.23
N ARG A 9 60.89 39.18 63.16
CA ARG A 9 59.45 39.20 62.88
C ARG A 9 58.99 37.81 62.44
N ILE A 10 58.23 37.12 63.29
CA ILE A 10 57.58 35.85 62.95
C ILE A 10 56.36 36.17 62.07
N LYS A 11 56.40 35.74 60.81
CA LYS A 11 55.30 35.87 59.86
C LYS A 11 54.34 34.70 60.09
N TYR A 12 53.28 34.91 60.84
CA TYR A 12 52.20 33.92 60.99
C TYR A 12 51.56 33.66 59.63
N ARG A 13 51.73 32.44 59.12
CA ARG A 13 50.99 31.91 57.97
C ARG A 13 49.65 31.45 58.53
N MET A 14 48.59 32.23 58.33
CA MET A 14 47.24 31.73 58.63
C MET A 14 46.96 30.57 57.68
N THR A 15 46.93 29.36 58.22
CA THR A 15 46.36 28.20 57.56
C THR A 15 44.85 28.40 57.54
N ASN A 16 44.29 28.79 56.38
CA ASN A 16 42.85 28.79 56.18
C ASN A 16 42.36 27.35 56.26
N GLU A 17 41.93 26.91 57.43
CA GLU A 17 41.12 25.71 57.57
C GLU A 17 39.77 26.00 56.93
N TRP A 18 39.48 25.32 55.83
CA TRP A 18 38.22 25.47 55.12
C TRP A 18 37.07 24.97 55.99
N SER A 19 36.05 25.80 56.17
CA SER A 19 34.90 25.55 57.04
C SER A 19 33.61 25.78 56.24
N ILE A 20 32.79 24.74 56.11
CA ILE A 20 31.50 24.77 55.40
C ILE A 20 30.59 25.89 55.95
N ARG A 21 30.65 26.14 57.26
CA ARG A 21 29.82 27.15 57.91
C ARG A 21 30.18 28.56 57.44
N ASP A 22 31.47 28.85 57.27
CA ASP A 22 31.96 30.15 56.83
C ASP A 22 31.68 30.35 55.33
N GLU A 23 31.75 29.28 54.54
CA GLU A 23 31.35 29.30 53.12
C GLU A 23 29.86 29.60 52.93
N ILE A 24 28.99 28.96 53.73
CA ILE A 24 27.54 29.23 53.72
C ILE A 24 27.26 30.67 54.16
N LEU A 25 27.90 31.16 55.22
CA LEU A 25 27.72 32.53 55.71
C LEU A 25 28.17 33.57 54.67
N ASN A 26 29.31 33.34 54.03
CA ASN A 26 29.84 34.19 52.96
C ASN A 26 28.91 34.19 51.74
N THR A 27 28.46 33.01 51.30
CA THR A 27 27.50 32.87 50.19
C THR A 27 26.17 33.56 50.50
N THR A 28 25.67 33.43 51.74
CA THR A 28 24.42 34.05 52.17
C THR A 28 24.53 35.59 52.23
N HIS A 29 25.69 36.14 52.60
CA HIS A 29 25.93 37.60 52.57
C HIS A 29 26.04 38.15 51.14
N GLN A 30 26.40 37.31 50.16
CA GLN A 30 26.47 37.67 48.75
C GLN A 30 25.12 37.53 48.00
N TRP A 31 24.00 37.40 48.72
CA TRP A 31 22.66 37.31 48.10
C TRP A 31 22.36 38.40 47.06
N PRO A 32 22.82 39.67 47.16
CA PRO A 32 22.55 40.67 46.12
C PRO A 32 23.24 40.34 44.79
N LEU A 33 24.40 39.67 44.85
CA LEU A 33 25.18 39.25 43.68
C LEU A 33 24.46 38.10 42.97
N ILE A 34 23.93 37.13 43.73
CA ILE A 34 23.08 36.05 43.21
C ILE A 34 21.83 36.63 42.53
N PHE A 35 21.13 37.55 43.21
CA PHE A 35 19.96 38.22 42.64
C PHE A 35 20.30 39.01 41.37
N SER A 36 21.45 39.67 41.32
CA SER A 36 21.92 40.39 40.13
C SER A 36 22.13 39.44 38.95
N PHE A 37 22.75 38.27 39.18
CA PHE A 37 22.87 37.24 38.14
C PHE A 37 21.51 36.71 37.67
N CYS A 38 20.57 36.47 38.59
CA CYS A 38 19.21 36.06 38.22
C CYS A 38 18.51 37.13 37.38
N LEU A 39 18.64 38.41 37.75
CA LEU A 39 18.02 39.53 37.04
C LEU A 39 18.64 39.72 35.65
N VAL A 40 19.97 39.62 35.53
CA VAL A 40 20.65 39.60 34.23
C VAL A 40 20.18 38.42 33.39
N GLY A 41 20.03 37.22 33.97
CA GLY A 41 19.47 36.05 33.29
C GLY A 41 18.05 36.26 32.78
N ILE A 42 17.18 36.89 33.59
CA ILE A 42 15.80 37.24 33.19
C ILE A 42 15.82 38.27 32.05
N LEU A 43 16.66 39.30 32.13
CA LEU A 43 16.80 40.31 31.07
C LEU A 43 17.32 39.71 29.77
N ILE A 44 18.29 38.80 29.83
CA ILE A 44 18.79 38.07 28.66
C ILE A 44 17.68 37.19 28.08
N GLY A 45 16.97 36.42 28.91
CA GLY A 45 15.87 35.58 28.46
C GLY A 45 14.73 36.37 27.80
N TRP A 46 14.37 37.50 28.39
CA TRP A 46 13.39 38.44 27.84
C TRP A 46 13.86 39.09 26.53
N GLY A 47 15.15 39.47 26.45
CA GLY A 47 15.74 39.97 25.22
C GLY A 47 15.67 38.94 24.10
N ILE A 48 16.08 37.69 24.38
CA ILE A 48 16.01 36.58 23.44
C ILE A 48 14.57 36.33 22.98
N SER A 49 13.57 36.40 23.88
CA SER A 49 12.17 36.14 23.50
C SER A 49 11.56 37.22 22.61
N ILE A 50 12.13 38.43 22.56
CA ILE A 50 11.70 39.48 21.61
C ILE A 50 12.29 39.23 20.22
N PHE A 51 13.52 38.71 20.15
CA PHE A 51 14.20 38.49 18.87
C PHE A 51 13.85 37.16 18.20
N TRP A 52 13.35 36.17 18.95
CA TRP A 52 12.93 34.90 18.39
C TRP A 52 11.46 34.96 17.96
N PRO A 53 11.14 34.88 16.65
CA PRO A 53 9.76 34.86 16.21
C PRO A 53 9.04 33.66 16.83
N THR A 54 7.80 33.88 17.24
CA THR A 54 6.95 32.79 17.73
C THR A 54 6.44 32.01 16.54
N SER A 55 6.76 30.72 16.48
CA SER A 55 6.25 29.84 15.43
C SER A 55 4.77 29.56 15.69
N TYR A 56 3.92 29.95 14.75
CA TYR A 56 2.49 29.65 14.75
C TYR A 56 2.26 28.30 14.10
N ARG A 57 1.46 27.48 14.80
CA ARG A 57 1.08 26.15 14.35
C ARG A 57 -0.42 26.11 14.04
N VAL A 58 -0.76 25.78 12.80
CA VAL A 58 -2.14 25.51 12.39
C VAL A 58 -2.25 24.03 12.06
N SER A 59 -3.36 23.38 12.42
CA SER A 59 -3.57 21.95 12.14
C SER A 59 -4.97 21.64 11.67
N LYS A 60 -5.09 20.66 10.77
CA LYS A 60 -6.35 20.14 10.26
C LYS A 60 -6.36 18.62 10.38
N GLU A 61 -7.48 18.09 10.85
CA GLU A 61 -7.66 16.64 11.01
C GLU A 61 -8.38 16.08 9.78
N ILE A 62 -7.81 15.02 9.22
CA ILE A 62 -8.39 14.22 8.15
C ILE A 62 -8.80 12.88 8.77
N TYR A 63 -10.06 12.51 8.54
CA TYR A 63 -10.53 11.17 8.88
C TYR A 63 -10.09 10.20 7.79
N VAL A 64 -9.38 9.15 8.17
CA VAL A 64 -8.93 8.11 7.24
C VAL A 64 -9.68 6.82 7.58
N GLY A 65 -10.75 6.55 6.82
CA GLY A 65 -11.52 5.32 6.96
C GLY A 65 -10.72 4.13 6.45
N ILE A 66 -10.01 3.45 7.35
CA ILE A 66 -9.29 2.22 7.06
C ILE A 66 -10.21 1.03 7.37
N ASN A 67 -10.26 0.04 6.47
CA ASN A 67 -10.87 -1.26 6.76
C ASN A 67 -9.77 -2.26 7.19
N PRO A 68 -9.46 -2.37 8.50
CA PRO A 68 -8.35 -3.19 8.97
C PRO A 68 -8.62 -4.70 8.81
N TYR A 69 -9.88 -5.10 8.61
CA TYR A 69 -10.27 -6.50 8.47
C TYR A 69 -10.05 -7.06 7.06
N GLN A 70 -9.74 -6.21 6.08
CA GLN A 70 -9.35 -6.69 4.75
C GLN A 70 -7.98 -7.37 4.73
N ALA A 71 -7.13 -7.17 5.74
CA ALA A 71 -5.81 -7.78 5.83
C ALA A 71 -5.82 -9.31 5.71
N LEU A 72 -6.91 -9.97 6.12
CA LEU A 72 -7.06 -11.44 6.04
C LEU A 72 -7.50 -11.93 4.65
N THR A 73 -8.21 -11.09 3.90
CA THR A 73 -8.69 -11.39 2.54
C THR A 73 -7.69 -10.95 1.47
N ASP A 74 -6.83 -9.99 1.78
CA ASP A 74 -5.92 -9.35 0.84
C ASP A 74 -4.52 -9.97 0.88
N ARG A 75 -4.45 -11.30 0.63
CA ARG A 75 -3.17 -12.04 0.54
C ARG A 75 -2.20 -11.39 -0.44
N SER A 76 -2.73 -10.84 -1.53
CA SER A 76 -2.05 -10.04 -2.54
C SER A 76 -1.23 -8.89 -1.96
N VAL A 77 -1.72 -8.20 -0.93
CA VAL A 77 -0.99 -7.07 -0.33
C VAL A 77 0.18 -7.53 0.51
N SER A 78 0.09 -8.66 1.21
CA SER A 78 1.25 -9.21 1.94
C SER A 78 2.39 -9.64 1.00
N GLU A 79 2.04 -10.19 -0.16
CA GLU A 79 2.99 -10.58 -1.20
C GLU A 79 3.63 -9.35 -1.86
N HIS A 80 2.85 -8.33 -2.21
CA HIS A 80 3.36 -7.10 -2.82
C HIS A 80 4.13 -6.21 -1.84
N ALA A 81 3.66 -6.09 -0.60
CA ALA A 81 4.33 -5.28 0.42
C ALA A 81 5.62 -5.93 0.92
N SER A 82 5.86 -7.22 0.61
CA SER A 82 6.97 -8.01 1.19
C SER A 82 6.99 -7.96 2.73
N VAL A 83 5.82 -7.79 3.35
CA VAL A 83 5.63 -7.67 4.80
C VAL A 83 4.54 -8.64 5.22
N GLN A 84 4.82 -9.45 6.24
CA GLN A 84 3.81 -10.27 6.89
C GLN A 84 3.10 -9.44 7.96
N PHE A 85 1.78 -9.31 7.83
CA PHE A 85 0.94 -8.64 8.83
C PHE A 85 0.47 -9.67 9.85
N ASN A 86 0.95 -9.58 11.09
CA ASN A 86 0.60 -10.54 12.14
C ASN A 86 -0.73 -10.19 12.82
N ASN A 87 -1.13 -8.93 12.75
CA ASN A 87 -2.37 -8.43 13.33
C ASN A 87 -2.94 -7.27 12.47
N PRO A 88 -4.23 -6.91 12.66
CA PRO A 88 -4.85 -5.79 11.93
C PRO A 88 -4.20 -4.43 12.22
N ASP A 89 -3.54 -4.26 13.37
CA ASP A 89 -2.83 -3.03 13.72
C ASP A 89 -1.54 -2.85 12.91
N ASP A 90 -0.84 -3.92 12.56
CA ASP A 90 0.37 -3.89 11.72
C ASP A 90 -0.01 -3.40 10.31
N TYR A 91 -1.07 -3.95 9.74
CA TYR A 91 -1.59 -3.56 8.43
C TYR A 91 -2.01 -2.09 8.40
N LYS A 92 -2.78 -1.68 9.41
CA LYS A 92 -3.20 -0.30 9.64
C LYS A 92 -2.02 0.66 9.80
N ASN A 93 -1.00 0.31 10.59
CA ASN A 93 0.19 1.13 10.77
C ASN A 93 1.00 1.24 9.48
N TRP A 94 1.11 0.14 8.73
CA TRP A 94 1.74 0.14 7.41
C TRP A 94 1.00 1.05 6.42
N GLN A 95 -0.34 0.99 6.36
CA GLN A 95 -1.13 1.88 5.52
C GLN A 95 -0.94 3.35 5.91
N MET A 96 -0.95 3.67 7.21
CA MET A 96 -0.70 5.02 7.70
C MET A 96 0.73 5.50 7.39
N ALA A 97 1.72 4.61 7.46
CA ALA A 97 3.10 4.91 7.11
C ALA A 97 3.23 5.22 5.61
N ASN A 98 2.60 4.44 4.74
CA ASN A 98 2.60 4.69 3.30
C ASN A 98 1.91 6.01 2.95
N LEU A 99 0.76 6.30 3.57
CA LEU A 99 0.10 7.59 3.42
C LEU A 99 1.00 8.74 3.86
N ASN A 100 1.71 8.59 4.98
CA ASN A 100 2.67 9.58 5.47
C ASN A 100 3.82 9.81 4.49
N VAL A 101 4.37 8.75 3.91
CA VAL A 101 5.40 8.86 2.87
C VAL A 101 4.83 9.56 1.64
N LEU A 102 3.65 9.16 1.17
CA LEU A 102 3.00 9.71 -0.02
C LEU A 102 2.88 11.23 0.04
N ILE A 103 2.41 11.78 1.15
CA ILE A 103 2.17 13.24 1.23
C ILE A 103 3.44 14.07 1.47
N GLN A 104 4.53 13.41 1.83
CA GLN A 104 5.85 14.02 1.96
C GLN A 104 6.69 13.86 0.69
N THR A 105 6.13 13.25 -0.36
CA THR A 105 6.82 13.15 -1.65
C THR A 105 6.99 14.50 -2.32
N ASP A 106 8.11 14.66 -3.03
CA ASP A 106 8.49 15.89 -3.71
C ASP A 106 7.38 16.43 -4.63
N TRP A 107 6.74 15.56 -5.41
CA TRP A 107 5.71 15.96 -6.35
C TRP A 107 4.46 16.53 -5.65
N MET A 108 4.12 16.03 -4.46
CA MET A 108 2.99 16.55 -3.68
C MET A 108 3.31 17.90 -3.07
N ILE A 109 4.55 18.08 -2.62
CA ILE A 109 5.05 19.36 -2.12
C ILE A 109 5.12 20.38 -3.27
N ASP A 110 5.58 19.98 -4.45
CA ASP A 110 5.64 20.82 -5.65
C ASP A 110 4.26 21.26 -6.13
N GLU A 111 3.27 20.36 -6.17
CA GLU A 111 1.90 20.72 -6.54
C GLU A 111 1.29 21.71 -5.53
N THR A 112 1.58 21.51 -4.24
CA THR A 112 1.16 22.43 -3.18
C THR A 112 1.84 23.79 -3.34
N LEU A 113 3.15 23.83 -3.58
CA LEU A 113 3.91 25.06 -3.79
C LEU A 113 3.43 25.81 -5.04
N SER A 114 3.23 25.11 -6.15
CA SER A 114 2.70 25.69 -7.38
C SER A 114 1.32 26.30 -7.16
N SER A 115 0.45 25.61 -6.43
CA SER A 115 -0.88 26.12 -6.06
C SER A 115 -0.79 27.37 -5.18
N LEU A 116 0.13 27.41 -4.22
CA LEU A 116 0.40 28.57 -3.37
C LEU A 116 0.94 29.77 -4.19
N GLN A 117 1.88 29.52 -5.09
CA GLN A 117 2.48 30.53 -5.99
C GLN A 117 1.47 31.15 -6.95
N ASN A 118 0.46 30.40 -7.36
CA ASN A 118 -0.63 30.89 -8.19
C ASN A 118 -1.63 31.74 -7.40
N GLN A 119 -1.69 31.59 -6.07
CA GLN A 119 -2.64 32.31 -5.21
C GLN A 119 -2.05 33.57 -4.57
N ASP A 120 -0.75 33.59 -4.24
CA ASP A 120 -0.12 34.71 -3.55
C ASP A 120 1.35 34.89 -3.95
N ASP A 121 1.72 36.14 -4.26
CA ASP A 121 3.06 36.54 -4.72
C ASP A 121 4.17 36.23 -3.70
N TYR A 122 3.85 36.17 -2.41
CA TYR A 122 4.80 35.79 -1.35
C TYR A 122 5.51 34.46 -1.65
N TRP A 123 4.79 33.49 -2.22
CA TRP A 123 5.31 32.14 -2.45
C TRP A 123 6.20 32.03 -3.69
N LYS A 124 6.26 33.04 -4.56
CA LYS A 124 7.06 32.99 -5.80
C LYS A 124 8.56 32.83 -5.53
N GLY A 125 9.03 33.28 -4.37
CA GLY A 125 10.41 33.11 -3.93
C GLY A 125 10.66 31.90 -3.03
N ALA A 126 9.60 31.17 -2.63
CA ALA A 126 9.73 30.04 -1.73
C ALA A 126 10.23 28.79 -2.46
N SER A 127 11.15 28.06 -1.83
CA SER A 127 11.64 26.77 -2.33
C SER A 127 10.79 25.60 -1.83
N ARG A 128 10.97 24.43 -2.45
CA ARG A 128 10.38 23.16 -1.98
C ARG A 128 10.84 22.86 -0.56
N GLU A 129 12.12 23.07 -0.26
CA GLU A 129 12.72 22.79 1.05
C GLU A 129 12.14 23.72 2.13
N ASP A 130 11.83 24.97 1.79
CA ASP A 130 11.16 25.88 2.70
C ASP A 130 9.76 25.36 3.04
N LEU A 131 8.97 25.00 2.03
CA LEU A 131 7.64 24.45 2.24
C LEU A 131 7.69 23.13 3.02
N ALA A 132 8.58 22.20 2.65
CA ALA A 132 8.75 20.92 3.32
C ALA A 132 9.05 21.06 4.82
N ARG A 133 9.85 22.07 5.21
CA ARG A 133 10.15 22.36 6.63
C ARG A 133 8.93 22.89 7.40
N MET A 134 8.01 23.56 6.72
CA MET A 134 6.76 24.07 7.32
C MET A 134 5.74 22.94 7.55
N LEU A 135 5.76 21.91 6.71
CA LEU A 135 4.79 20.84 6.70
C LEU A 135 5.18 19.73 7.69
N LYS A 136 4.25 19.37 8.57
CA LYS A 136 4.40 18.26 9.52
C LYS A 136 3.16 17.41 9.54
N VAL A 137 3.38 16.11 9.72
CA VAL A 137 2.31 15.15 9.80
C VAL A 137 2.43 14.34 11.06
N ASN A 138 1.28 14.21 11.74
CA ASN A 138 1.18 13.43 12.96
C ASN A 138 -0.03 12.50 12.82
N TRP A 139 0.19 11.21 13.07
CA TRP A 139 -0.88 10.26 13.34
C TRP A 139 -0.61 9.64 14.71
N ARG A 140 -1.62 9.63 15.57
CA ARG A 140 -1.53 8.98 16.90
C ARG A 140 -2.29 7.66 16.93
N ASN A 141 -3.48 7.66 16.33
CA ASN A 141 -4.34 6.50 16.21
C ASN A 141 -4.85 6.43 14.77
N ALA A 142 -5.19 5.24 14.30
CA ALA A 142 -5.86 5.09 13.02
C ALA A 142 -7.19 5.84 13.00
N GLY A 143 -7.57 6.31 11.81
CA GLY A 143 -8.76 7.11 11.63
C GLY A 143 -8.57 8.60 11.86
N LYS A 144 -7.45 9.06 12.43
CA LYS A 144 -7.17 10.50 12.59
C LYS A 144 -5.77 10.85 12.15
N TRP A 145 -5.71 11.56 11.03
CA TRP A 145 -4.48 12.08 10.49
C TRP A 145 -4.44 13.59 10.65
N ARG A 146 -3.40 14.11 11.29
CA ARG A 146 -3.27 15.54 11.55
C ARG A 146 -2.20 16.14 10.65
N LEU A 147 -2.66 16.93 9.70
CA LEU A 147 -1.81 17.82 8.92
C LEU A 147 -1.52 19.06 9.76
N VAL A 148 -0.27 19.50 9.77
CA VAL A 148 0.21 20.63 10.53
C VAL A 148 1.08 21.50 9.63
N ALA A 149 0.84 22.80 9.63
CA ALA A 149 1.72 23.79 9.02
C ALA A 149 2.25 24.73 10.11
N GLU A 150 3.55 25.01 10.07
CA GLU A 150 4.25 25.90 10.98
C GLU A 150 4.86 27.08 10.22
N SER A 151 4.63 28.30 10.70
CA SER A 151 5.16 29.54 10.11
C SER A 151 5.30 30.63 11.16
N ASP A 152 6.17 31.59 10.94
CA ASP A 152 6.26 32.79 11.77
C ASP A 152 5.07 33.75 11.54
N ASP A 153 4.30 33.54 10.47
CA ASP A 153 3.08 34.28 10.15
C ASP A 153 1.85 33.34 10.22
N PRO A 154 0.85 33.63 11.09
CA PRO A 154 -0.33 32.78 11.24
C PRO A 154 -1.17 32.69 9.96
N SER A 155 -1.19 33.75 9.14
CA SER A 155 -1.92 33.76 7.87
C SER A 155 -1.28 32.82 6.85
N ARG A 156 0.06 32.77 6.82
CA ARG A 156 0.84 31.88 5.95
C ARG A 156 0.70 30.43 6.38
N ALA A 157 0.79 30.14 7.67
CA ALA A 157 0.54 28.79 8.17
C ALA A 157 -0.87 28.29 7.81
N ALA A 158 -1.90 29.13 7.97
CA ALA A 158 -3.27 28.77 7.60
C ALA A 158 -3.44 28.54 6.09
N GLN A 159 -2.85 29.41 5.27
CA GLN A 159 -2.88 29.29 3.80
C GLN A 159 -2.21 28.00 3.32
N VAL A 160 -0.99 27.73 3.79
CA VAL A 160 -0.24 26.51 3.47
C VAL A 160 -1.05 25.27 3.84
N LEU A 161 -1.58 25.23 5.06
CA LEU A 161 -2.35 24.08 5.52
C LEU A 161 -3.61 23.86 4.68
N ALA A 162 -4.31 24.92 4.29
CA ALA A 162 -5.51 24.83 3.47
C ALA A 162 -5.19 24.25 2.09
N VAL A 163 -4.20 24.83 1.40
CA VAL A 163 -3.80 24.37 0.06
C VAL A 163 -3.24 22.95 0.11
N TRP A 164 -2.37 22.65 1.08
CA TRP A 164 -1.81 21.31 1.23
C TRP A 164 -2.87 20.26 1.52
N HIS A 165 -3.82 20.57 2.42
CA HIS A 165 -4.96 19.68 2.67
C HIS A 165 -5.71 19.35 1.38
N ASP A 166 -6.02 20.35 0.56
CA ASP A 166 -6.79 20.15 -0.66
C ASP A 166 -6.00 19.33 -1.70
N THR A 167 -4.70 19.60 -1.83
CA THR A 167 -3.78 18.80 -2.66
C THR A 167 -3.74 17.34 -2.19
N VAL A 168 -3.62 17.10 -0.88
CA VAL A 168 -3.58 15.75 -0.30
C VAL A 168 -4.88 15.01 -0.58
N ILE A 169 -6.04 15.62 -0.29
CA ILE A 169 -7.34 14.97 -0.51
C ILE A 169 -7.55 14.63 -1.97
N LYS A 170 -7.31 15.60 -2.88
CA LYS A 170 -7.45 15.40 -4.33
C LYS A 170 -6.59 14.24 -4.82
N ASN A 171 -5.31 14.22 -4.45
CA ASN A 171 -4.39 13.22 -4.96
C ASN A 171 -4.60 11.83 -4.36
N VAL A 172 -4.93 11.74 -3.08
CA VAL A 172 -5.30 10.46 -2.46
C VAL A 172 -6.57 9.90 -3.11
N GLN A 173 -7.58 10.74 -3.37
CA GLN A 173 -8.79 10.32 -4.07
C GLN A 173 -8.50 9.81 -5.49
N ASN A 174 -7.65 10.53 -6.25
CA ASN A 174 -7.23 10.09 -7.57
C ASN A 174 -6.49 8.76 -7.51
N ALA A 175 -5.52 8.61 -6.60
CA ALA A 175 -4.77 7.36 -6.43
C ALA A 175 -5.68 6.18 -6.07
N VAL A 176 -6.68 6.40 -5.21
CA VAL A 176 -7.68 5.37 -4.89
C VAL A 176 -8.53 5.01 -6.12
N GLY A 177 -8.95 5.99 -6.91
CA GLY A 177 -9.69 5.76 -8.15
C GLY A 177 -8.87 4.94 -9.17
N GLU A 178 -7.60 5.28 -9.37
CA GLU A 178 -6.71 4.52 -10.27
C GLU A 178 -6.45 3.10 -9.77
N ALA A 179 -6.29 2.92 -8.45
CA ALA A 179 -6.15 1.59 -7.85
C ALA A 179 -7.42 0.74 -8.07
N GLN A 180 -8.60 1.32 -7.91
CA GLN A 180 -9.87 0.63 -8.20
C GLN A 180 -9.99 0.24 -9.67
N ASN A 181 -9.63 1.12 -10.60
CA ASN A 181 -9.61 0.81 -12.03
C ASN A 181 -8.65 -0.34 -12.34
N THR A 182 -7.47 -0.34 -11.71
CA THR A 182 -6.47 -1.40 -11.87
C THR A 182 -7.01 -2.75 -11.40
N LEU A 183 -7.73 -2.81 -10.27
CA LEU A 183 -8.36 -4.04 -9.78
C LEU A 183 -9.44 -4.57 -10.72
N VAL A 184 -10.22 -3.68 -11.34
CA VAL A 184 -11.21 -4.07 -12.36
C VAL A 184 -10.52 -4.70 -13.57
N LEU A 185 -9.43 -4.09 -14.05
CA LEU A 185 -8.65 -4.62 -15.17
C LEU A 185 -8.02 -5.98 -14.85
N ASP A 186 -7.45 -6.14 -13.65
CA ASP A 186 -6.88 -7.42 -13.22
C ASP A 186 -7.96 -8.53 -13.17
N THR A 187 -9.13 -8.22 -12.62
CA THR A 187 -10.26 -9.17 -12.60
C THR A 187 -10.69 -9.58 -14.02
N GLN A 188 -10.73 -8.62 -14.95
CA GLN A 188 -11.05 -8.90 -16.36
C GLN A 188 -9.98 -9.77 -17.03
N LEU A 189 -8.69 -9.52 -16.76
CA LEU A 189 -7.58 -10.31 -17.28
C LEU A 189 -7.60 -11.75 -16.74
N GLN A 190 -7.91 -11.93 -15.46
CA GLN A 190 -8.06 -13.25 -14.86
C GLN A 190 -9.23 -14.03 -15.49
N SER A 191 -10.38 -13.38 -15.70
CA SER A 191 -11.52 -13.98 -16.41
C SER A 191 -11.13 -14.38 -17.83
N PHE A 192 -10.48 -13.48 -18.58
CA PHE A 192 -10.03 -13.76 -19.95
C PHE A 192 -9.05 -14.93 -20.02
N SER A 193 -8.08 -14.99 -19.09
CA SER A 193 -7.13 -16.10 -18.99
C SER A 193 -7.83 -17.43 -18.69
N SER A 194 -8.84 -17.42 -17.82
CA SER A 194 -9.67 -18.60 -17.53
C SER A 194 -10.46 -19.05 -18.76
N ASP A 195 -11.10 -18.13 -19.48
CA ASP A 195 -11.85 -18.45 -20.70
C ASP A 195 -10.94 -18.96 -21.81
N GLN A 196 -9.73 -18.40 -21.95
CA GLN A 196 -8.73 -18.91 -22.87
C GLN A 196 -8.30 -20.34 -22.52
N THR A 197 -8.06 -20.63 -21.24
CA THR A 197 -7.71 -21.98 -20.77
C THR A 197 -8.83 -22.96 -21.05
N ARG A 198 -10.10 -22.56 -20.82
CA ARG A 198 -11.28 -23.37 -21.15
C ARG A 198 -11.37 -23.65 -22.64
N ALA A 199 -11.16 -22.63 -23.49
CA ALA A 199 -11.19 -22.79 -24.95
C ALA A 199 -10.08 -23.73 -25.45
N ILE A 200 -8.87 -23.65 -24.88
CA ILE A 200 -7.75 -24.55 -25.22
C ILE A 200 -8.06 -25.99 -24.79
N SER A 201 -8.54 -26.20 -23.57
CA SER A 201 -8.97 -27.53 -23.09
C SER A 201 -10.04 -28.11 -24.01
N ARG A 202 -11.00 -27.26 -24.40
CA ARG A 202 -12.10 -27.65 -25.26
C ARG A 202 -11.64 -28.08 -26.66
N LEU A 203 -10.69 -27.34 -27.23
CA LEU A 203 -10.10 -27.69 -28.51
C LEU A 203 -9.31 -29.01 -28.43
N ALA A 204 -8.61 -29.26 -27.32
CA ALA A 204 -7.92 -30.54 -27.11
C ALA A 204 -8.91 -31.72 -27.00
N GLU A 205 -10.02 -31.54 -26.27
CA GLU A 205 -11.11 -32.53 -26.18
C GLU A 205 -11.72 -32.83 -27.55
N LEU A 206 -11.98 -31.79 -28.35
CA LEU A 206 -12.50 -31.93 -29.72
C LEU A 206 -11.54 -32.70 -30.64
N ILE A 207 -10.24 -32.40 -30.58
CA ILE A 207 -9.22 -33.12 -31.34
C ILE A 207 -9.19 -34.59 -30.93
N GLN A 208 -9.19 -34.88 -29.63
CA GLN A 208 -9.19 -36.25 -29.13
C GLN A 208 -10.44 -37.02 -29.57
N LEU A 209 -11.62 -36.40 -29.46
CA LEU A 209 -12.88 -37.00 -29.89
C LEU A 209 -12.87 -37.30 -31.38
N ARG A 210 -12.35 -36.38 -32.21
CA ARG A 210 -12.20 -36.58 -33.65
C ARG A 210 -11.31 -37.77 -33.96
N GLU A 211 -10.19 -37.92 -33.27
CA GLU A 211 -9.29 -39.07 -33.44
C GLU A 211 -9.96 -40.39 -33.04
N THR A 212 -10.74 -40.39 -31.96
CA THR A 212 -11.53 -41.56 -31.53
C THR A 212 -12.59 -41.92 -32.56
N VAL A 213 -13.37 -40.96 -33.04
CA VAL A 213 -14.40 -41.17 -34.10
C VAL A 213 -13.75 -41.71 -35.37
N ALA A 214 -12.63 -41.14 -35.82
CA ALA A 214 -11.91 -41.63 -37.00
C ALA A 214 -11.40 -43.08 -36.82
N THR A 215 -10.97 -43.43 -35.60
CA THR A 215 -10.54 -44.80 -35.27
C THR A 215 -11.70 -45.78 -35.30
N HIS A 216 -12.85 -45.42 -34.73
CA HIS A 216 -14.06 -46.24 -34.82
C HIS A 216 -14.55 -46.38 -36.26
N LEU A 217 -14.56 -45.30 -37.05
CA LEU A 217 -14.97 -45.32 -38.45
C LEU A 217 -14.06 -46.25 -39.27
N LYS A 218 -12.75 -46.16 -39.09
CA LYS A 218 -11.78 -47.04 -39.75
C LYS A 218 -11.99 -48.50 -39.37
N THR A 219 -12.27 -48.77 -38.09
CA THR A 219 -12.49 -50.14 -37.57
C THR A 219 -13.81 -50.72 -38.07
N ALA A 220 -14.88 -49.94 -38.12
CA ALA A 220 -16.16 -50.35 -38.67
C ALA A 220 -16.06 -50.62 -40.18
N SER A 221 -15.32 -49.79 -40.92
CA SER A 221 -15.16 -49.91 -42.38
C SER A 221 -14.36 -51.14 -42.82
N THR A 222 -13.54 -51.73 -41.96
CA THR A 222 -12.79 -52.97 -42.26
C THR A 222 -13.57 -54.25 -41.93
N ARG A 223 -14.70 -54.13 -41.21
CA ARG A 223 -15.61 -55.23 -40.89
C ARG A 223 -16.66 -55.41 -42.01
N HIS A 224 -17.26 -56.60 -42.13
CA HIS A 224 -18.31 -56.86 -43.12
C HIS A 224 -19.55 -55.97 -42.86
N ALA A 225 -20.29 -55.60 -43.92
CA ALA A 225 -21.44 -54.68 -43.83
C ALA A 225 -22.57 -55.16 -42.89
N ASP A 226 -22.70 -56.47 -42.70
CA ASP A 226 -23.69 -57.10 -41.81
C ASP A 226 -23.18 -57.28 -40.37
N TYR A 227 -21.97 -56.81 -40.06
CA TYR A 227 -21.42 -56.88 -38.71
C TYR A 227 -22.21 -56.00 -37.75
N GLN A 228 -22.65 -56.59 -36.63
CA GLN A 228 -23.29 -55.89 -35.53
C GLN A 228 -22.25 -55.62 -34.43
N LEU A 229 -22.24 -54.39 -33.91
CA LEU A 229 -21.44 -54.06 -32.73
C LEU A 229 -21.92 -54.90 -31.54
N SER A 230 -20.97 -55.32 -30.71
CA SER A 230 -21.33 -55.87 -29.40
C SER A 230 -21.98 -54.80 -28.53
N GLN A 231 -22.79 -55.23 -27.55
CA GLN A 231 -23.46 -54.32 -26.62
C GLN A 231 -22.46 -53.41 -25.89
N ASP A 232 -21.28 -53.93 -25.54
CA ASP A 232 -20.22 -53.15 -24.89
C ASP A 232 -19.65 -52.09 -25.83
N GLU A 233 -19.33 -52.44 -27.09
CA GLU A 233 -18.84 -51.48 -28.09
C GLU A 233 -19.89 -50.41 -28.44
N HIS A 234 -21.18 -50.78 -28.43
CA HIS A 234 -22.29 -49.86 -28.66
C HIS A 234 -22.36 -48.79 -27.55
N TRP A 235 -22.33 -49.21 -26.29
CA TRP A 235 -22.38 -48.28 -25.16
C TRP A 235 -21.10 -47.47 -25.01
N GLU A 236 -19.92 -48.05 -25.27
CA GLU A 236 -18.65 -47.32 -25.28
C GLU A 236 -18.69 -46.20 -26.30
N LEU A 237 -19.09 -46.50 -27.54
CA LEU A 237 -19.19 -45.51 -28.60
C LEU A 237 -20.17 -44.38 -28.24
N TRP A 238 -21.38 -44.74 -27.79
CA TRP A 238 -22.37 -43.76 -27.37
C TRP A 238 -21.84 -42.85 -26.26
N TYR A 239 -21.22 -43.44 -25.23
CA TYR A 239 -20.72 -42.71 -24.08
C TYR A 239 -19.60 -41.74 -24.45
N THR A 240 -18.63 -42.18 -25.25
CA THR A 240 -17.52 -41.33 -25.71
C THR A 240 -18.03 -40.11 -26.48
N ILE A 241 -19.06 -40.28 -27.30
CA ILE A 241 -19.64 -39.19 -28.09
C ILE A 241 -20.56 -38.33 -27.19
N ALA A 242 -21.36 -38.92 -26.31
CA ALA A 242 -22.27 -38.19 -25.42
C ALA A 242 -21.53 -37.27 -24.44
N GLN A 243 -20.30 -37.62 -24.02
CA GLN A 243 -19.48 -36.77 -23.15
C GLN A 243 -18.95 -35.50 -23.81
N ALA A 244 -19.08 -35.37 -25.13
CA ALA A 244 -18.50 -34.26 -25.85
C ALA A 244 -19.14 -32.91 -25.53
N ASP A 245 -20.34 -32.80 -24.96
CA ASP A 245 -21.02 -31.54 -24.56
C ASP A 245 -21.03 -30.42 -25.64
N LEU A 246 -21.36 -30.73 -26.90
CA LEU A 246 -21.24 -29.83 -28.05
C LEU A 246 -22.53 -29.05 -28.39
N ASP A 247 -23.07 -28.29 -27.44
CA ASP A 247 -24.18 -27.33 -27.66
C ASP A 247 -25.42 -27.92 -28.40
N GLN A 248 -26.27 -27.06 -28.99
CA GLN A 248 -27.57 -27.40 -29.58
C GLN A 248 -27.51 -28.29 -30.85
N VAL A 249 -26.35 -28.45 -31.47
CA VAL A 249 -26.18 -29.30 -32.67
C VAL A 249 -25.96 -30.76 -32.29
N TRP A 250 -25.62 -31.03 -31.02
CA TRP A 250 -25.27 -32.37 -30.54
C TRP A 250 -26.47 -33.23 -30.16
N GLU A 251 -27.53 -32.63 -29.61
CA GLU A 251 -28.73 -33.38 -29.20
C GLU A 251 -29.35 -34.17 -30.38
N PRO A 252 -29.56 -33.58 -31.58
CA PRO A 252 -30.09 -34.34 -32.72
C PRO A 252 -29.16 -35.46 -33.19
N LEU A 253 -27.85 -35.31 -33.03
CA LEU A 253 -26.88 -36.34 -33.38
C LEU A 253 -26.97 -37.54 -32.42
N LEU A 254 -27.09 -37.28 -31.12
CA LEU A 254 -27.26 -38.32 -30.10
C LEU A 254 -28.61 -39.03 -30.25
N ASP A 255 -29.68 -38.31 -30.59
CA ASP A 255 -31.00 -38.88 -30.87
C ASP A 255 -31.00 -39.77 -32.12
N ALA A 256 -30.14 -39.45 -33.09
CA ALA A 256 -29.95 -40.25 -34.31
C ALA A 256 -29.00 -41.44 -34.12
N PHE A 257 -28.51 -41.71 -32.90
CA PHE A 257 -27.64 -42.84 -32.64
C PHE A 257 -28.35 -44.17 -32.99
N PRO A 258 -27.72 -45.08 -33.76
CA PRO A 258 -28.35 -46.33 -34.15
C PRO A 258 -28.75 -47.17 -32.94
N ILE A 259 -29.91 -47.84 -33.01
CA ILE A 259 -30.41 -48.71 -31.93
C ILE A 259 -29.50 -49.95 -31.81
N ASP A 260 -29.37 -50.50 -30.61
CA ASP A 260 -28.65 -51.76 -30.36
C ASP A 260 -29.09 -52.87 -31.34
N GLY A 261 -28.12 -53.60 -31.90
CA GLY A 261 -28.32 -54.59 -32.95
C GLY A 261 -28.51 -54.05 -34.38
N SER A 262 -28.43 -52.74 -34.61
CA SER A 262 -28.44 -52.16 -35.97
C SER A 262 -27.28 -52.70 -36.84
N PRO A 263 -27.43 -52.73 -38.17
CA PRO A 263 -26.34 -53.11 -39.07
C PRO A 263 -25.18 -52.11 -39.02
N GLY A 264 -23.96 -52.59 -39.25
CA GLY A 264 -22.73 -51.77 -39.21
C GLY A 264 -22.77 -50.55 -40.13
N SER A 265 -23.49 -50.62 -41.25
CA SER A 265 -23.69 -49.48 -42.16
C SER A 265 -24.35 -48.27 -41.47
N SER A 266 -25.33 -48.48 -40.60
CA SER A 266 -25.99 -47.39 -39.86
C SER A 266 -25.04 -46.67 -38.91
N TYR A 267 -24.12 -47.41 -38.28
CA TYR A 267 -23.08 -46.82 -37.43
C TYR A 267 -22.03 -46.06 -38.24
N ILE A 268 -21.65 -46.56 -39.42
CA ILE A 268 -20.73 -45.86 -40.34
C ILE A 268 -21.34 -44.53 -40.80
N ASP A 269 -22.62 -44.53 -41.20
CA ASP A 269 -23.32 -43.32 -41.64
C ASP A 269 -23.41 -42.30 -40.50
N TRP A 270 -23.72 -42.74 -39.29
CA TRP A 270 -23.75 -41.88 -38.10
C TRP A 270 -22.37 -41.33 -37.71
N LEU A 271 -21.32 -42.15 -37.77
CA LEU A 271 -19.93 -41.70 -37.52
C LEU A 271 -19.45 -40.68 -38.57
N ASN A 272 -19.87 -40.83 -39.84
CA ASN A 272 -19.60 -39.85 -40.88
C ASN A 272 -20.30 -38.52 -40.59
N GLN A 273 -21.57 -38.55 -40.18
CA GLN A 273 -22.30 -37.34 -39.77
C GLN A 273 -21.65 -36.67 -38.56
N THR A 274 -21.22 -37.47 -37.58
CA THR A 274 -20.49 -36.99 -36.41
C THR A 274 -19.19 -36.29 -36.81
N THR A 275 -18.43 -36.87 -37.75
CA THR A 275 -17.19 -36.27 -38.25
C THR A 275 -17.43 -34.92 -38.93
N ILE A 276 -18.50 -34.80 -39.72
CA ILE A 276 -18.88 -33.54 -40.37
C ILE A 276 -19.21 -32.46 -39.33
N ILE A 277 -19.90 -32.81 -38.25
CA ILE A 277 -20.25 -31.88 -37.17
C ILE A 277 -19.00 -31.45 -36.39
N LEU A 278 -18.06 -32.37 -36.13
CA LEU A 278 -16.80 -32.05 -35.44
C LEU A 278 -15.83 -31.17 -36.25
N ASP A 279 -16.03 -31.09 -37.57
CA ASP A 279 -15.21 -30.28 -38.48
C ASP A 279 -15.79 -28.86 -38.72
N GLN A 280 -16.99 -28.56 -38.20
CA GLN A 280 -17.64 -27.24 -38.26
C GLN A 280 -17.27 -26.35 -37.08
#